data_AF-A0A2Z5EJ24-F1
#
_entry.id   AF-A0A2Z5EJ24-F1
#
_cell.length_a   1.000
_cell.length_b   1.000
_cell.length_c   1.000
_cell.angle_alpha   90.00
_cell.angle_beta   90.00
_cell.angle_gamma   90.00
#
_symmetry.space_group_name_H-M   'P 1'
#
loop_
_entity.id
_entity.type
_entity.pdbx_description
1 polymer ?
#
loop_
_entity_poly.entity_id
_entity_poly.type
_entity_poly.pdbx_seq_one_letter_code
_entity_poly.pdbx_strand_id
1 'polypeptide(L)'
;MSDRIVSWHGNPSKPLYTPPPGAIDAHCHVFGPMAQFPFSAKAKYLPEDAGPDMLFALRDHLGFMRNVIVQASCHGTDNAATLDAIARSQGKARGVAVVDPAISEAELAAMHEGGIRGIRFNFLKRLVDDAPKDRFLDAASRLPEGWHVVIYFEADILDELRPFMDAIPVPLVIDHMGRPDVTQGPDGADMKAFRRLLDSRDDIWFKATCPDRLDAAGAPWNAFADAVAPLVSDYQDRVIWGTDWPHPNMQDNVPDDGHLVDMIPRIAPTAALQMKLLVTNPMRLYWPEEPAAKHTRGAAHCLGDHPFAKDLDLPDGLPPE
;
A
#
# COMPACT_ATOMS: atom_id res chain seq x y z
N MET A 1 23.12 6.66 -21.54
CA MET A 1 21.94 6.04 -20.92
C MET A 1 22.48 4.91 -20.06
N SER A 2 21.94 4.67 -18.86
CA SER A 2 22.39 3.55 -18.03
C SER A 2 21.96 2.23 -18.70
N ASP A 3 22.74 1.16 -18.52
CA ASP A 3 22.36 -0.19 -18.94
C ASP A 3 21.46 -0.90 -17.91
N ARG A 4 20.95 -0.16 -16.91
CA ARG A 4 20.10 -0.69 -15.83
C ARG A 4 18.64 -0.81 -16.24
N ILE A 5 17.92 -1.67 -15.54
CA ILE A 5 16.57 -2.09 -15.91
C ILE A 5 15.55 -1.00 -15.55
N VAL A 6 14.79 -0.51 -16.53
CA VAL A 6 13.59 0.29 -16.30
C VAL A 6 12.38 -0.64 -16.24
N SER A 7 11.60 -0.54 -15.17
CA SER A 7 10.44 -1.41 -14.94
C SER A 7 9.13 -0.67 -14.70
N TRP A 8 9.10 0.64 -14.95
CA TRP A 8 7.92 1.50 -14.79
C TRP A 8 7.62 2.27 -16.08
N HIS A 9 6.37 2.70 -16.23
CA HIS A 9 5.95 3.45 -17.39
C HIS A 9 6.49 4.89 -17.31
N GLY A 10 7.16 5.37 -18.36
CA GLY A 10 7.79 6.70 -18.34
C GLY A 10 6.80 7.88 -18.37
N ASN A 11 5.56 7.63 -18.78
CA ASN A 11 4.47 8.63 -18.83
C ASN A 11 3.13 7.96 -18.49
N PRO A 12 2.88 7.59 -17.23
CA PRO A 12 1.67 6.85 -16.85
C PRO A 12 0.42 7.68 -17.10
N SER A 13 -0.67 7.02 -17.48
CA SER A 13 -1.96 7.64 -17.69
C SER A 13 -2.45 8.33 -16.41
N LYS A 14 -3.25 9.39 -16.55
CA LYS A 14 -3.99 9.94 -15.41
C LYS A 14 -5.12 8.94 -15.06
N PRO A 15 -5.25 8.48 -13.80
CA PRO A 15 -6.34 7.58 -13.43
C PRO A 15 -7.71 8.21 -13.70
N LEU A 16 -8.69 7.39 -14.10
CA LEU A 16 -10.10 7.79 -14.15
C LEU A 16 -10.69 7.87 -12.73
N TYR A 17 -10.24 7.00 -11.84
CA TYR A 17 -10.57 7.02 -10.43
C TYR A 17 -9.81 8.13 -9.69
N THR A 18 -10.51 8.93 -8.88
CA THR A 18 -9.87 9.90 -7.98
C THR A 18 -9.84 9.34 -6.55
N PRO A 19 -8.65 9.06 -5.98
CA PRO A 19 -8.55 8.64 -4.59
C PRO A 19 -9.16 9.65 -3.62
N PRO A 20 -9.74 9.21 -2.48
CA PRO A 20 -10.28 10.12 -1.49
C PRO A 20 -9.17 10.94 -0.81
N PRO A 21 -9.49 12.10 -0.23
CA PRO A 21 -8.56 12.82 0.62
C PRO A 21 -7.99 11.92 1.72
N GLY A 22 -6.67 11.98 1.88
CA GLY A 22 -5.92 11.17 2.84
C GLY A 22 -5.49 9.80 2.31
N ALA A 23 -5.79 9.46 1.05
CA ALA A 23 -5.42 8.18 0.45
C ALA A 23 -3.91 7.89 0.57
N ILE A 24 -3.60 6.66 0.94
CA ILE A 24 -2.25 6.15 1.18
C ILE A 24 -1.93 5.07 0.17
N ASP A 25 -0.85 5.26 -0.58
CA ASP A 25 -0.21 4.18 -1.33
C ASP A 25 0.67 3.39 -0.36
N ALA A 26 0.18 2.26 0.15
CA ALA A 26 0.81 1.50 1.23
C ALA A 26 1.77 0.40 0.75
N HIS A 27 2.18 0.42 -0.53
CA HIS A 27 3.24 -0.43 -1.06
C HIS A 27 3.88 0.24 -2.26
N CYS A 28 5.02 0.89 -2.06
CA CYS A 28 5.89 1.37 -3.13
C CYS A 28 7.36 1.28 -2.68
N HIS A 29 8.28 1.57 -3.59
CA HIS A 29 9.73 1.52 -3.33
C HIS A 29 10.44 2.75 -3.88
N VAL A 30 11.71 2.89 -3.48
CA VAL A 30 12.69 3.73 -4.16
C VAL A 30 13.89 2.88 -4.56
N PHE A 31 14.47 3.17 -5.73
CA PHE A 31 15.72 2.56 -6.20
C PHE A 31 16.80 3.62 -6.30
N GLY A 32 17.93 3.39 -5.63
CA GLY A 32 19.01 4.36 -5.58
C GLY A 32 18.58 5.74 -5.02
N PRO A 33 19.12 6.86 -5.53
CA PRO A 33 20.04 6.91 -6.66
C PRO A 33 21.35 6.15 -6.39
N MET A 34 21.77 5.26 -7.31
CA MET A 34 22.85 4.30 -7.06
C MET A 34 24.18 4.95 -6.68
N ALA A 35 24.44 6.16 -7.17
CA ALA A 35 25.63 6.93 -6.84
C ALA A 35 25.70 7.34 -5.35
N GLN A 36 24.56 7.47 -4.67
CA GLN A 36 24.47 7.83 -3.25
C GLN A 36 24.13 6.62 -2.38
N PHE A 37 23.28 5.73 -2.90
CA PHE A 37 22.81 4.53 -2.24
C PHE A 37 23.07 3.32 -3.16
N PRO A 38 24.28 2.73 -3.09
CA PRO A 38 24.63 1.58 -3.90
C PRO A 38 23.71 0.38 -3.62
N PHE A 39 23.42 -0.41 -4.65
CA PHE A 39 22.69 -1.66 -4.46
C PHE A 39 23.53 -2.69 -3.70
N SER A 40 22.85 -3.58 -2.99
CA SER A 40 23.45 -4.69 -2.28
C SER A 40 24.19 -5.63 -3.24
N ALA A 41 25.33 -6.16 -2.80
CA ALA A 41 26.03 -7.21 -3.53
C ALA A 41 25.21 -8.51 -3.70
N LYS A 42 24.14 -8.68 -2.91
CA LYS A 42 23.19 -9.80 -3.01
C LYS A 42 21.98 -9.49 -3.90
N ALA A 43 21.93 -8.31 -4.52
CA ALA A 43 20.81 -7.92 -5.37
C ALA A 43 20.67 -8.88 -6.57
N LYS A 44 19.46 -9.39 -6.80
CA LYS A 44 19.15 -10.27 -7.94
C LYS A 44 18.69 -9.51 -9.20
N TYR A 45 18.58 -8.19 -9.11
CA TYR A 45 18.30 -7.28 -10.22
C TYR A 45 18.98 -5.93 -9.94
N LEU A 46 19.35 -5.22 -11.01
CA LEU A 46 19.98 -3.90 -10.95
C LEU A 46 19.07 -2.89 -11.67
N PRO A 47 18.14 -2.25 -10.93
CA PRO A 47 17.18 -1.34 -11.53
C PRO A 47 17.82 0.04 -11.81
N GLU A 48 17.24 0.75 -12.77
CA GLU A 48 17.51 2.16 -13.00
C GLU A 48 17.04 2.99 -11.77
N ASP A 49 17.61 4.18 -11.60
CA ASP A 49 17.27 5.04 -10.47
C ASP A 49 15.80 5.47 -10.52
N ALA A 50 15.13 5.27 -9.39
CA ALA A 50 13.74 5.62 -9.14
C ALA A 50 13.65 6.25 -7.75
N GLY A 51 14.15 7.48 -7.65
CA GLY A 51 14.37 8.17 -6.39
C GLY A 51 13.13 8.84 -5.78
N PRO A 52 13.29 9.52 -4.63
CA PRO A 52 12.19 10.14 -3.87
C PRO A 52 11.39 11.16 -4.69
N ASP A 53 12.07 12.02 -5.47
CA ASP A 53 11.38 13.06 -6.26
C ASP A 53 10.49 12.45 -7.34
N MET A 54 10.90 11.33 -7.94
CA MET A 54 10.09 10.58 -8.91
C MET A 54 8.89 9.93 -8.22
N LEU A 55 9.10 9.31 -7.06
CA LEU A 55 8.02 8.72 -6.27
C LEU A 55 6.98 9.78 -5.86
N PHE A 56 7.41 10.96 -5.42
CA PHE A 56 6.49 12.02 -5.00
C PHE A 56 5.76 12.65 -6.18
N ALA A 57 6.44 12.83 -7.31
CA ALA A 57 5.79 13.27 -8.55
C ALA A 57 4.71 12.28 -8.99
N LEU A 58 4.98 10.97 -8.91
CA LEU A 58 3.97 9.94 -9.20
C LEU A 58 2.83 9.96 -8.18
N ARG A 59 3.14 10.04 -6.87
CA ARG A 59 2.12 10.15 -5.81
C ARG A 59 1.12 11.26 -6.12
N ASP A 60 1.64 12.45 -6.45
CA ASP A 60 0.84 13.64 -6.74
C ASP A 60 0.08 13.48 -8.08
N HIS A 61 0.70 12.87 -9.09
CA HIS A 61 0.05 12.53 -10.37
C HIS A 61 -1.12 11.57 -10.19
N LEU A 62 -0.99 10.55 -9.35
CA LEU A 62 -2.04 9.55 -9.10
C LEU A 62 -3.11 10.03 -8.09
N GLY A 63 -2.87 11.13 -7.38
CA GLY A 63 -3.82 11.73 -6.44
C GLY A 63 -3.75 11.16 -5.02
N PHE A 64 -2.65 10.50 -4.64
CA PHE A 64 -2.42 10.03 -3.28
C PHE A 64 -1.84 11.14 -2.40
N MET A 65 -2.04 11.05 -1.08
CA MET A 65 -1.49 12.02 -0.12
C MET A 65 -0.27 11.51 0.63
N ARG A 66 -0.16 10.19 0.84
CA ARG A 66 0.92 9.57 1.62
C ARG A 66 1.43 8.29 0.96
N ASN A 67 2.62 7.86 1.36
CA ASN A 67 3.23 6.61 0.92
C ASN A 67 3.70 5.76 2.11
N VAL A 68 3.67 4.44 1.95
CA VAL A 68 4.51 3.52 2.73
C VAL A 68 5.62 3.02 1.81
N ILE A 69 6.83 3.52 2.06
CA ILE A 69 8.02 3.20 1.26
C ILE A 69 8.62 1.92 1.85
N VAL A 70 8.44 0.83 1.13
CA VAL A 70 8.91 -0.50 1.51
C VAL A 70 10.33 -0.69 0.99
N GLN A 71 11.23 -1.17 1.84
CA GLN A 71 12.59 -1.51 1.46
C GLN A 71 12.61 -2.54 0.33
N ALA A 72 13.28 -2.19 -0.77
CA ALA A 72 13.44 -3.06 -1.93
C ALA A 72 14.59 -4.05 -1.72
N SER A 73 14.44 -5.29 -2.21
CA SER A 73 15.46 -6.32 -2.03
C SER A 73 16.78 -6.02 -2.76
N CYS A 74 16.78 -5.14 -3.77
CA CYS A 74 18.02 -4.69 -4.41
C CYS A 74 18.93 -3.88 -3.47
N HIS A 75 18.40 -3.29 -2.40
CA HIS A 75 19.17 -2.62 -1.36
C HIS A 75 19.50 -3.53 -0.16
N GLY A 76 19.00 -4.76 -0.13
CA GLY A 76 19.26 -5.72 0.95
C GLY A 76 18.84 -5.16 2.31
N THR A 77 19.72 -5.26 3.31
CA THR A 77 19.50 -4.75 4.68
C THR A 77 19.99 -3.31 4.88
N ASP A 78 20.53 -2.66 3.85
CA ASP A 78 20.87 -1.23 3.90
C ASP A 78 19.63 -0.41 3.54
N ASN A 79 19.04 0.22 4.55
CA ASN A 79 17.78 0.97 4.41
C ASN A 79 18.00 2.45 4.09
N ALA A 80 19.24 2.88 3.79
CA ALA A 80 19.58 4.30 3.65
C ALA A 80 18.74 5.02 2.58
N ALA A 81 18.54 4.42 1.40
CA ALA A 81 17.69 5.02 0.35
C ALA A 81 16.24 5.20 0.81
N THR A 82 15.68 4.19 1.46
CA THR A 82 14.31 4.22 2.01
C THR A 82 14.16 5.27 3.10
N LEU A 83 15.13 5.36 4.03
CA LEU A 83 15.13 6.34 5.11
C LEU A 83 15.29 7.78 4.60
N ASP A 84 16.16 8.01 3.60
CA ASP A 84 16.30 9.31 2.94
C ASP A 84 14.99 9.72 2.24
N ALA A 85 14.33 8.79 1.55
CA ALA A 85 13.03 9.05 0.94
C ALA A 85 11.96 9.41 1.99
N ILE A 86 11.92 8.71 3.12
CA ILE A 86 11.00 9.04 4.21
C ILE A 86 11.29 10.44 4.75
N ALA A 87 12.55 10.79 4.99
CA ALA A 87 12.94 12.11 5.47
C ALA A 87 12.52 13.23 4.49
N ARG A 88 12.73 13.03 3.19
CA ARG A 88 12.36 13.99 2.13
C ARG A 88 10.85 14.14 1.93
N SER A 89 10.05 13.17 2.37
CA SER A 89 8.59 13.23 2.27
C SER A 89 7.96 14.31 3.16
N GLN A 90 8.71 14.86 4.12
CA GLN A 90 8.25 15.85 5.10
C GLN A 90 6.98 15.41 5.86
N GLY A 91 7.01 14.19 6.38
CA GLY A 91 5.91 13.60 7.18
C GLY A 91 4.82 12.93 6.37
N LYS A 92 4.90 12.92 5.03
CA LYS A 92 3.96 12.24 4.14
C LYS A 92 4.29 10.77 3.88
N ALA A 93 5.37 10.24 4.45
CA ALA A 93 5.72 8.84 4.31
C ALA A 93 6.09 8.16 5.63
N ARG A 94 5.82 6.86 5.67
CA ARG A 94 6.34 5.88 6.63
C ARG A 94 7.01 4.75 5.85
N GLY A 95 7.66 3.82 6.53
CA GLY A 95 8.32 2.73 5.82
C GLY A 95 8.32 1.38 6.51
N VAL A 96 8.78 0.40 5.74
CA VAL A 96 9.00 -0.97 6.17
C VAL A 96 10.43 -1.33 5.80
N ALA A 97 11.23 -1.73 6.79
CA ALA A 97 12.64 -2.04 6.60
C ALA A 97 12.87 -3.52 6.24
N VAL A 98 14.06 -3.84 5.74
CA VAL A 98 14.62 -5.20 5.80
C VAL A 98 15.86 -5.12 6.69
N VAL A 99 15.96 -6.00 7.67
CA VAL A 99 17.01 -5.95 8.70
C VAL A 99 17.80 -7.25 8.73
N ASP A 100 19.06 -7.18 9.14
CA ASP A 100 19.76 -8.37 9.62
C ASP A 100 19.02 -8.86 10.88
N PRO A 101 18.66 -10.14 11.01
CA PRO A 101 18.02 -10.63 12.23
C PRO A 101 18.80 -10.33 13.52
N ALA A 102 20.12 -10.17 13.43
CA ALA A 102 20.98 -9.79 14.55
C ALA A 102 20.98 -8.28 14.90
N ILE A 103 20.14 -7.47 14.23
CA ILE A 103 20.01 -6.02 14.50
C ILE A 103 19.73 -5.75 15.98
N SER A 104 20.37 -4.70 16.51
CA SER A 104 20.19 -4.30 17.90
C SER A 104 18.88 -3.53 18.13
N GLU A 105 18.39 -3.52 19.37
CA GLU A 105 17.23 -2.72 19.76
C GLU A 105 17.46 -1.22 19.55
N ALA A 106 18.70 -0.75 19.75
CA ALA A 106 19.05 0.65 19.52
C ALA A 106 18.95 1.04 18.04
N GLU A 107 19.36 0.16 17.12
CA GLU A 107 19.19 0.38 15.68
C GLU A 107 17.71 0.31 15.26
N LEU A 108 16.93 -0.62 15.85
CA LEU A 108 15.48 -0.67 15.64
C LEU A 108 14.78 0.61 16.12
N ALA A 109 15.18 1.16 17.28
CA ALA A 109 14.69 2.44 17.78
C ALA A 109 15.09 3.60 16.85
N ALA A 110 16.32 3.63 16.36
CA ALA A 110 16.75 4.63 15.38
C ALA A 110 15.94 4.56 14.08
N MET A 111 15.61 3.36 13.60
CA MET A 111 14.72 3.17 12.46
C MET A 111 13.29 3.63 12.76
N HIS A 112 12.79 3.45 13.99
CA HIS A 112 11.49 3.98 14.42
C HIS A 112 11.44 5.50 14.31
N GLU A 113 12.46 6.18 14.83
CA GLU A 113 12.60 7.65 14.70
C GLU A 113 12.72 8.08 13.23
N GLY A 114 13.38 7.27 12.40
CA GLY A 114 13.43 7.44 10.94
C GLY A 114 12.12 7.19 10.19
N GLY A 115 11.04 6.80 10.89
CA GLY A 115 9.71 6.58 10.30
C GLY A 115 9.41 5.15 9.87
N ILE A 116 10.24 4.16 10.22
CA ILE A 116 9.93 2.75 10.00
C ILE A 116 8.87 2.27 11.00
N ARG A 117 7.92 1.46 10.54
CA ARG A 117 6.83 0.88 11.36
C ARG A 117 6.71 -0.63 11.23
N GLY A 118 7.69 -1.28 10.62
CA GLY A 118 7.71 -2.73 10.50
C GLY A 118 8.92 -3.22 9.73
N ILE A 119 9.11 -4.54 9.72
CA ILE A 119 10.13 -5.21 8.93
C ILE A 119 9.51 -6.16 7.91
N ARG A 120 10.25 -6.49 6.85
CA ARG A 120 9.79 -7.38 5.79
C ARG A 120 10.58 -8.68 5.73
N PHE A 121 9.86 -9.81 5.72
CA PHE A 121 10.42 -11.13 5.42
C PHE A 121 10.00 -11.56 4.01
N ASN A 122 10.99 -11.88 3.17
CA ASN A 122 10.77 -12.27 1.79
C ASN A 122 11.18 -13.73 1.58
N PHE A 123 10.20 -14.57 1.21
CA PHE A 123 10.35 -16.01 0.99
C PHE A 123 10.47 -16.37 -0.50
N LEU A 124 10.44 -15.40 -1.42
CA LEU A 124 10.65 -15.67 -2.84
C LEU A 124 12.13 -15.92 -3.11
N LYS A 125 12.48 -17.18 -3.38
CA LYS A 125 13.85 -17.60 -3.71
C LYS A 125 14.45 -16.85 -4.89
N ARG A 126 13.63 -16.37 -5.84
CA ARG A 126 14.09 -15.53 -6.96
C ARG A 126 14.52 -14.11 -6.55
N LEU A 127 14.27 -13.69 -5.29
CA LEU A 127 14.63 -12.37 -4.77
C LEU A 127 15.65 -12.42 -3.63
N VAL A 128 15.58 -13.43 -2.76
CA VAL A 128 16.49 -13.61 -1.60
C VAL A 128 16.84 -15.09 -1.47
N ASP A 129 18.10 -15.43 -1.20
CA ASP A 129 18.53 -16.83 -1.08
C ASP A 129 18.11 -17.48 0.25
N ASP A 130 18.30 -16.77 1.36
CA ASP A 130 18.09 -17.29 2.72
C ASP A 130 16.88 -16.66 3.41
N ALA A 131 16.03 -17.49 4.01
CA ALA A 131 14.90 -17.08 4.85
C ALA A 131 14.90 -17.88 6.18
N PRO A 132 15.84 -17.59 7.11
CA PRO A 132 16.01 -18.34 8.35
C PRO A 132 14.85 -18.06 9.33
N LYS A 133 13.82 -18.91 9.29
CA LYS A 133 12.57 -18.76 10.07
C LYS A 133 12.82 -18.59 11.58
N ASP A 134 13.78 -19.33 12.14
CA ASP A 134 14.18 -19.24 13.55
C ASP A 134 14.71 -17.85 13.92
N ARG A 135 15.59 -17.28 13.09
CA ARG A 135 16.13 -15.94 13.29
C ARG A 135 15.10 -14.84 13.05
N PHE A 136 14.19 -15.06 12.10
CA PHE A 136 13.08 -14.14 11.85
C PHE A 136 12.12 -14.06 13.04
N LEU A 137 11.82 -15.19 13.70
CA LEU A 137 11.03 -15.20 14.92
C LEU A 137 11.71 -14.43 16.06
N ASP A 138 13.02 -14.62 16.24
CA ASP A 138 13.79 -13.85 17.24
C ASP A 138 13.71 -12.35 16.98
N ALA A 139 13.99 -11.92 15.74
CA ALA A 139 13.93 -10.50 15.37
C ALA A 139 12.52 -9.92 15.55
N ALA A 140 11.47 -10.66 15.18
CA ALA A 140 10.08 -10.23 15.33
C ALA A 140 9.67 -10.06 16.81
N SER A 141 10.30 -10.79 17.74
CA SER A 141 10.01 -10.71 19.17
C SER A 141 10.57 -9.46 19.86
N ARG A 142 11.50 -8.75 19.21
CA ARG A 142 12.22 -7.58 19.75
C ARG A 142 11.86 -6.27 19.04
N LEU A 143 10.82 -6.27 18.19
CA LEU A 143 10.42 -5.08 17.45
C LEU A 143 9.88 -4.00 18.39
N PRO A 144 10.08 -2.70 18.07
CA PRO A 144 9.46 -1.60 18.80
C PRO A 144 7.94 -1.75 18.90
N GLU A 145 7.35 -1.21 19.97
CA GLU A 145 5.90 -1.26 20.19
C GLU A 145 5.13 -0.68 18.98
N GLY A 146 4.04 -1.37 18.61
CA GLY A 146 3.19 -0.99 17.50
C GLY A 146 3.74 -1.33 16.10
N TRP A 147 4.93 -1.93 16.00
CA TRP A 147 5.42 -2.45 14.71
C TRP A 147 4.74 -3.75 14.31
N HIS A 148 4.76 -4.03 13.00
CA HIS A 148 4.28 -5.27 12.40
C HIS A 148 5.33 -5.90 11.48
N VAL A 149 5.05 -7.12 11.03
CA VAL A 149 5.85 -7.83 10.02
C VAL A 149 5.10 -7.88 8.70
N VAL A 150 5.75 -7.44 7.62
CA VAL A 150 5.30 -7.66 6.24
C VAL A 150 5.88 -8.98 5.74
N ILE A 151 5.07 -9.86 5.15
CA ILE A 151 5.52 -11.15 4.63
C ILE A 151 5.18 -11.28 3.16
N TYR A 152 6.17 -11.69 2.37
CA TYR A 152 5.99 -12.02 0.96
C TYR A 152 6.34 -13.47 0.66
N PHE A 153 5.39 -14.23 0.10
CA PHE A 153 5.52 -15.64 -0.26
C PHE A 153 4.71 -15.99 -1.53
N GLU A 154 4.92 -17.19 -2.07
CA GLU A 154 4.14 -17.79 -3.17
C GLU A 154 3.11 -18.78 -2.62
N ALA A 155 1.94 -18.90 -3.26
CA ALA A 155 0.80 -19.63 -2.71
C ALA A 155 1.10 -21.12 -2.41
N ASP A 156 2.03 -21.72 -3.16
CA ASP A 156 2.46 -23.12 -3.03
C ASP A 156 3.16 -23.43 -1.70
N ILE A 157 3.78 -22.43 -1.05
CA ILE A 157 4.45 -22.60 0.24
C ILE A 157 3.60 -22.11 1.43
N LEU A 158 2.36 -21.67 1.22
CA LEU A 158 1.50 -21.13 2.28
C LEU A 158 1.34 -22.13 3.44
N ASP A 159 1.01 -23.39 3.14
CA ASP A 159 0.78 -24.39 4.19
C ASP A 159 2.04 -24.71 5.00
N GLU A 160 3.23 -24.63 4.38
CA GLU A 160 4.53 -24.77 5.07
C GLU A 160 4.84 -23.56 5.98
N LEU A 161 4.32 -22.37 5.63
CA LEU A 161 4.56 -21.14 6.38
C LEU A 161 3.57 -20.92 7.53
N ARG A 162 2.43 -21.62 7.59
CA ARG A 162 1.44 -21.43 8.65
C ARG A 162 2.03 -21.53 10.07
N PRO A 163 2.83 -22.56 10.42
CA PRO A 163 3.39 -22.65 11.78
C PRO A 163 4.33 -21.48 12.11
N PHE A 164 5.08 -20.98 11.11
CA PHE A 164 5.94 -19.82 11.27
C PHE A 164 5.12 -18.55 11.48
N MET A 165 4.11 -18.31 10.64
CA MET A 165 3.25 -17.14 10.76
C MET A 165 2.46 -17.14 12.07
N ASP A 166 1.98 -18.29 12.54
CA ASP A 166 1.28 -18.41 13.82
C ASP A 166 2.19 -18.03 15.01
N ALA A 167 3.49 -18.36 14.93
CA ALA A 167 4.47 -18.09 15.96
C ALA A 167 4.96 -16.62 16.02
N ILE A 168 4.67 -15.77 15.03
CA ILE A 168 5.11 -14.36 15.04
C ILE A 168 4.28 -13.58 16.07
N PRO A 169 4.92 -12.89 17.05
CA PRO A 169 4.23 -12.28 18.20
C PRO A 169 3.63 -10.89 17.93
N VAL A 170 3.67 -10.41 16.69
CA VAL A 170 3.17 -9.10 16.27
C VAL A 170 2.20 -9.25 15.09
N PRO A 171 1.42 -8.20 14.75
CA PRO A 171 0.54 -8.21 13.58
C PRO A 171 1.29 -8.52 12.29
N LEU A 172 0.59 -9.12 11.32
CA LEU A 172 1.13 -9.48 10.02
C LEU A 172 0.49 -8.66 8.91
N VAL A 173 1.24 -8.35 7.86
CA VAL A 173 0.72 -7.79 6.61
C VAL A 173 1.20 -8.67 5.46
N ILE A 174 0.30 -9.33 4.76
CA ILE A 174 0.65 -10.21 3.65
C ILE A 174 0.73 -9.41 2.35
N ASP A 175 1.90 -9.45 1.71
CA ASP A 175 2.12 -8.83 0.40
C ASP A 175 1.38 -9.59 -0.70
N HIS A 176 0.61 -8.84 -1.49
CA HIS A 176 -0.08 -9.30 -2.70
C HIS A 176 -0.86 -10.61 -2.47
N MET A 177 -1.51 -10.72 -1.29
CA MET A 177 -2.32 -11.87 -0.85
C MET A 177 -1.58 -13.21 -0.82
N GLY A 178 -0.24 -13.23 -0.85
CA GLY A 178 0.51 -14.48 -0.99
C GLY A 178 0.50 -15.04 -2.41
N ARG A 179 0.28 -14.17 -3.41
CA ARG A 179 0.28 -14.49 -4.85
C ARG A 179 -0.69 -15.62 -5.24
N PRO A 180 -2.00 -15.53 -4.92
CA PRO A 180 -2.95 -16.51 -5.37
C PRO A 180 -3.06 -16.50 -6.91
N ASP A 181 -3.31 -17.66 -7.50
CA ASP A 181 -3.77 -17.75 -8.88
C ASP A 181 -5.22 -17.25 -8.98
N VAL A 182 -5.37 -16.00 -9.42
CA VAL A 182 -6.67 -15.33 -9.53
C VAL A 182 -7.55 -15.90 -10.64
N THR A 183 -7.00 -16.71 -11.55
CA THR A 183 -7.80 -17.36 -12.62
C THR A 183 -8.72 -18.45 -12.08
N GLN A 184 -8.47 -18.92 -10.85
CA GLN A 184 -9.32 -19.88 -10.13
C GLN A 184 -10.61 -19.23 -9.60
N GLY A 185 -10.73 -17.90 -9.67
CA GLY A 185 -11.86 -17.15 -9.14
C GLY A 185 -11.84 -16.95 -7.62
N PRO A 186 -12.85 -16.26 -7.06
CA PRO A 186 -12.86 -15.83 -5.65
C PRO A 186 -12.96 -16.99 -4.64
N ASP A 187 -13.49 -18.14 -5.09
CA ASP A 187 -13.61 -19.38 -4.31
C ASP A 187 -12.62 -20.47 -4.77
N GLY A 188 -11.59 -20.06 -5.51
CA GLY A 188 -10.48 -20.90 -5.95
C GLY A 188 -9.71 -21.53 -4.79
N ALA A 189 -8.86 -22.51 -5.10
CA ALA A 189 -8.09 -23.24 -4.09
C ALA A 189 -7.17 -22.29 -3.30
N ASP A 190 -6.48 -21.40 -3.99
CA ASP A 190 -5.54 -20.45 -3.38
C ASP A 190 -6.26 -19.42 -2.53
N MET A 191 -7.37 -18.85 -3.02
CA MET A 191 -8.19 -17.92 -2.25
C MET A 191 -8.77 -18.57 -0.99
N LYS A 192 -9.26 -19.82 -1.07
CA LYS A 192 -9.71 -20.57 0.11
C LYS A 192 -8.57 -20.84 1.09
N ALA A 193 -7.37 -21.16 0.60
CA ALA A 193 -6.20 -21.35 1.45
C ALA A 193 -5.77 -20.06 2.15
N PHE A 194 -5.84 -18.93 1.44
CA PHE A 194 -5.55 -17.61 1.98
C PHE A 194 -6.59 -17.17 3.02
N ARG A 195 -7.89 -17.38 2.76
CA ARG A 195 -8.96 -17.15 3.75
C ARG A 195 -8.74 -17.93 5.03
N ARG A 196 -8.36 -19.22 4.95
CA ARG A 196 -7.98 -20.01 6.15
C ARG A 196 -6.81 -19.41 6.94
N LEU A 197 -5.88 -18.70 6.28
CA LEU A 197 -4.83 -17.95 6.98
C LEU A 197 -5.43 -16.72 7.67
N LEU A 198 -6.27 -15.95 6.98
CA LEU A 198 -6.90 -14.77 7.57
C LEU A 198 -7.80 -15.15 8.77
N ASP A 199 -8.50 -16.27 8.69
CA ASP A 199 -9.40 -16.75 9.74
C ASP A 199 -8.66 -17.29 10.98
N SER A 200 -7.36 -17.61 10.87
CA SER A 200 -6.62 -18.17 12.01
C SER A 200 -6.23 -17.11 13.04
N ARG A 201 -6.16 -15.83 12.64
CA ARG A 201 -5.70 -14.71 13.47
C ARG A 201 -6.34 -13.40 13.01
N ASP A 202 -6.91 -12.65 13.96
CA ASP A 202 -7.58 -11.36 13.68
C ASP A 202 -6.63 -10.22 13.29
N ASP A 203 -5.34 -10.36 13.60
CA ASP A 203 -4.29 -9.37 13.37
C ASP A 203 -3.45 -9.62 12.10
N ILE A 204 -3.94 -10.48 11.19
CA ILE A 204 -3.36 -10.66 9.86
C ILE A 204 -4.06 -9.74 8.85
N TRP A 205 -3.31 -8.81 8.30
CA TRP A 205 -3.73 -7.89 7.25
C TRP A 205 -3.25 -8.38 5.90
N PHE A 206 -3.77 -7.80 4.82
CA PHE A 206 -3.27 -8.10 3.47
C PHE A 206 -3.33 -6.90 2.54
N LYS A 207 -2.48 -6.94 1.52
CA LYS A 207 -2.44 -5.98 0.43
C LYS A 207 -3.21 -6.53 -0.78
N ALA A 208 -4.34 -5.90 -1.12
CA ALA A 208 -5.13 -6.21 -2.30
C ALA A 208 -4.54 -5.52 -3.54
N THR A 209 -3.36 -5.99 -3.96
CA THR A 209 -2.44 -5.27 -4.87
C THR A 209 -1.93 -6.14 -6.01
N CYS A 210 -1.31 -5.50 -7.00
CA CYS A 210 -0.54 -6.12 -8.09
C CYS A 210 -1.32 -7.00 -9.07
N PRO A 211 -2.38 -6.50 -9.73
CA PRO A 211 -3.02 -7.22 -10.83
C PRO A 211 -2.04 -7.53 -11.97
N ASP A 212 -1.09 -6.63 -12.23
CA ASP A 212 0.01 -6.78 -13.19
C ASP A 212 0.87 -8.03 -12.95
N ARG A 213 1.03 -8.44 -11.69
CA ARG A 213 1.84 -9.61 -11.30
C ARG A 213 1.05 -10.92 -11.19
N LEU A 214 -0.27 -10.84 -11.11
CA LEU A 214 -1.13 -11.96 -10.70
C LEU A 214 -2.12 -12.36 -11.80
N ASP A 215 -2.47 -11.44 -12.70
CA ASP A 215 -3.33 -11.70 -13.84
C ASP A 215 -2.53 -11.53 -15.14
N ALA A 216 -2.08 -12.67 -15.68
CA ALA A 216 -1.27 -12.73 -16.90
C ALA A 216 -2.05 -12.33 -18.17
N ALA A 217 -3.38 -12.14 -18.10
CA ALA A 217 -4.16 -11.65 -19.24
C ALA A 217 -3.87 -10.17 -19.56
N GLY A 218 -3.25 -9.44 -18.61
CA GLY A 218 -2.97 -8.01 -18.76
C GLY A 218 -4.20 -7.14 -18.51
N ALA A 219 -4.02 -5.82 -18.63
CA ALA A 219 -5.11 -4.86 -18.42
C ALA A 219 -6.31 -5.19 -19.35
N PRO A 220 -7.55 -5.18 -18.84
CA PRO A 220 -7.98 -4.60 -17.57
C PRO A 220 -7.92 -5.55 -16.35
N TRP A 221 -7.27 -6.71 -16.43
CA TRP A 221 -7.10 -7.68 -15.32
C TRP A 221 -8.42 -8.13 -14.68
N ASN A 222 -9.33 -8.65 -15.51
CA ASN A 222 -10.66 -9.05 -15.06
C ASN A 222 -10.63 -10.20 -14.04
N ALA A 223 -9.74 -11.19 -14.20
CA ALA A 223 -9.66 -12.30 -13.27
C ALA A 223 -9.22 -11.83 -11.88
N PHE A 224 -8.28 -10.87 -11.82
CA PHE A 224 -7.94 -10.22 -10.56
C PHE A 224 -9.14 -9.51 -9.92
N ALA A 225 -9.85 -8.68 -10.69
CA ALA A 225 -11.01 -7.94 -10.16
C ALA A 225 -12.07 -8.90 -9.58
N ASP A 226 -12.43 -9.94 -10.34
CA ASP A 226 -13.47 -10.90 -9.97
C ASP A 226 -13.06 -11.76 -8.76
N ALA A 227 -11.79 -12.14 -8.65
CA ALA A 227 -11.31 -12.95 -7.53
C ALA A 227 -11.10 -12.13 -6.24
N VAL A 228 -10.67 -10.87 -6.35
CA VAL A 228 -10.21 -10.06 -5.20
C VAL A 228 -11.32 -9.22 -4.59
N ALA A 229 -12.33 -8.77 -5.35
CA ALA A 229 -13.41 -7.93 -4.81
C ALA A 229 -14.17 -8.58 -3.63
N PRO A 230 -14.52 -9.88 -3.67
CA PRO A 230 -15.15 -10.54 -2.52
C PRO A 230 -14.24 -10.59 -1.28
N LEU A 231 -12.93 -10.81 -1.47
CA LEU A 231 -11.96 -10.83 -0.38
C LEU A 231 -11.86 -9.46 0.31
N VAL A 232 -11.84 -8.37 -0.47
CA VAL A 232 -11.86 -6.99 0.06
C VAL A 232 -13.13 -6.73 0.86
N SER A 233 -14.29 -7.20 0.39
CA SER A 233 -15.56 -7.04 1.10
C SER A 233 -15.59 -7.82 2.42
N ASP A 234 -15.15 -9.08 2.40
CA ASP A 234 -15.24 -9.98 3.56
C ASP A 234 -14.29 -9.59 4.70
N TYR A 235 -13.12 -9.04 4.36
CA TYR A 235 -12.07 -8.64 5.32
C TYR A 235 -11.79 -7.13 5.27
N GLN A 236 -12.83 -6.33 5.06
CA GLN A 236 -12.76 -4.88 4.83
C GLN A 236 -12.00 -4.06 5.90
N ASP A 237 -11.86 -4.55 7.13
CA ASP A 237 -11.13 -3.86 8.22
C ASP A 237 -9.68 -4.33 8.38
N ARG A 238 -9.21 -5.22 7.48
CA ARG A 238 -7.90 -5.87 7.47
C ARG A 238 -7.19 -5.78 6.11
N VAL A 239 -7.65 -4.88 5.24
CA VAL A 239 -7.15 -4.75 3.86
C VAL A 239 -6.57 -3.36 3.57
N ILE A 240 -5.44 -3.33 2.88
CA ILE A 240 -4.79 -2.11 2.39
C ILE A 240 -4.43 -2.24 0.90
N TRP A 241 -4.01 -1.14 0.27
CA TRP A 241 -3.66 -1.08 -1.16
C TRP A 241 -2.35 -0.32 -1.39
N GLY A 242 -1.70 -0.57 -2.54
CA GLY A 242 -0.51 0.15 -2.99
C GLY A 242 -0.20 -0.12 -4.47
N THR A 243 0.60 0.75 -5.07
CA THR A 243 0.94 0.73 -6.52
C THR A 243 1.97 -0.34 -6.88
N ASP A 244 2.83 -0.69 -5.92
CA ASP A 244 4.05 -1.47 -6.11
C ASP A 244 5.07 -0.81 -7.05
N TRP A 245 4.90 0.49 -7.35
CA TRP A 245 5.86 1.28 -8.11
C TRP A 245 7.22 1.27 -7.40
N PRO A 246 8.37 1.14 -8.11
CA PRO A 246 8.59 1.18 -9.56
C PRO A 246 8.52 -0.20 -10.26
N HIS A 247 7.69 -1.10 -9.74
CA HIS A 247 7.38 -2.43 -10.27
C HIS A 247 8.62 -3.31 -10.50
N PRO A 248 9.41 -3.59 -9.44
CA PRO A 248 10.63 -4.39 -9.58
C PRO A 248 10.36 -5.72 -10.30
N ASN A 249 11.19 -6.04 -11.29
CA ASN A 249 11.09 -7.25 -12.11
C ASN A 249 9.87 -7.33 -13.04
N MET A 250 9.23 -6.19 -13.39
CA MET A 250 8.12 -6.12 -14.36
C MET A 250 8.54 -5.57 -15.73
N GLN A 251 9.82 -5.54 -16.06
CA GLN A 251 10.32 -4.97 -17.32
C GLN A 251 9.73 -5.62 -18.60
N ASP A 252 9.30 -6.88 -18.51
CA ASP A 252 8.71 -7.60 -19.63
C ASP A 252 7.21 -7.31 -19.82
N ASN A 253 6.57 -6.72 -18.81
CA ASN A 253 5.16 -6.33 -18.84
C ASN A 253 4.94 -5.13 -17.92
N VAL A 254 5.52 -3.98 -18.29
CA VAL A 254 5.48 -2.76 -17.49
C VAL A 254 4.03 -2.26 -17.37
N PRO A 255 3.46 -2.15 -16.15
CA PRO A 255 2.11 -1.66 -15.98
C PRO A 255 2.03 -0.14 -16.15
N ASP A 256 0.85 0.34 -16.57
CA ASP A 256 0.49 1.76 -16.46
C ASP A 256 -0.16 2.00 -15.08
N ASP A 257 0.48 2.83 -14.25
CA ASP A 257 0.00 3.18 -12.92
C ASP A 257 -1.43 3.75 -12.91
N GLY A 258 -1.85 4.45 -13.98
CA GLY A 258 -3.21 4.94 -14.13
C GLY A 258 -4.23 3.80 -14.12
N HIS A 259 -3.94 2.72 -14.85
CA HIS A 259 -4.79 1.53 -14.89
C HIS A 259 -4.73 0.72 -13.59
N LEU A 260 -3.58 0.71 -12.89
CA LEU A 260 -3.48 0.09 -11.56
C LEU A 260 -4.41 0.80 -10.56
N VAL A 261 -4.43 2.13 -10.57
CA VAL A 261 -5.32 2.92 -9.71
C VAL A 261 -6.79 2.71 -10.08
N ASP A 262 -7.11 2.55 -11.37
CA ASP A 262 -8.47 2.24 -11.83
C ASP A 262 -8.97 0.84 -11.41
N MET A 263 -8.11 -0.03 -10.88
CA MET A 263 -8.53 -1.28 -10.23
C MET A 263 -9.23 -1.05 -8.88
N ILE A 264 -8.91 0.03 -8.17
CA ILE A 264 -9.45 0.33 -6.84
C ILE A 264 -10.99 0.29 -6.81
N PRO A 265 -11.73 1.03 -7.65
CA PRO A 265 -13.19 0.99 -7.63
C PRO A 265 -13.77 -0.36 -8.07
N ARG A 266 -12.98 -1.25 -8.70
CA ARG A 266 -13.43 -2.59 -9.09
C ARG A 266 -13.40 -3.57 -7.92
N ILE A 267 -12.36 -3.50 -7.09
CA ILE A 267 -12.22 -4.35 -5.90
C ILE A 267 -12.86 -3.76 -4.64
N ALA A 268 -13.02 -2.42 -4.60
CA ALA A 268 -13.70 -1.67 -3.55
C ALA A 268 -14.81 -0.80 -4.16
N PRO A 269 -15.97 -1.39 -4.52
CA PRO A 269 -17.01 -0.71 -5.30
C PRO A 269 -17.78 0.37 -4.55
N THR A 270 -17.61 0.50 -3.24
CA THR A 270 -18.31 1.51 -2.42
C THR A 270 -17.33 2.50 -1.82
N ALA A 271 -17.78 3.75 -1.62
CA ALA A 271 -16.98 4.77 -0.94
C ALA A 271 -16.54 4.32 0.47
N ALA A 272 -17.36 3.53 1.17
CA ALA A 272 -17.00 2.98 2.48
C ALA A 272 -15.83 2.00 2.40
N LEU A 273 -15.84 1.07 1.43
CA LEU A 273 -14.72 0.16 1.19
C LEU A 273 -13.46 0.92 0.78
N GLN A 274 -13.59 1.93 -0.08
CA GLN A 274 -12.46 2.77 -0.52
C GLN A 274 -11.84 3.54 0.66
N MET A 275 -12.65 4.10 1.54
CA MET A 275 -12.15 4.79 2.74
C MET A 275 -11.43 3.83 3.68
N LYS A 276 -11.94 2.61 3.87
CA LYS A 276 -11.25 1.60 4.67
C LYS A 276 -9.92 1.22 4.01
N LEU A 277 -9.96 0.80 2.75
CA LEU A 277 -8.83 0.32 1.96
C LEU A 277 -7.69 1.33 1.87
N LEU A 278 -8.01 2.61 1.63
CA LEU A 278 -7.02 3.64 1.28
C LEU A 278 -6.66 4.58 2.43
N VAL A 279 -7.47 4.67 3.48
CA VAL A 279 -7.26 5.66 4.56
C VAL A 279 -7.32 5.01 5.94
N THR A 280 -8.48 4.51 6.36
CA THR A 280 -8.66 4.06 7.76
C THR A 280 -7.71 2.93 8.13
N ASN A 281 -7.61 1.90 7.28
CA ASN A 281 -6.76 0.74 7.52
C ASN A 281 -5.27 1.08 7.47
N PRO A 282 -4.73 1.74 6.43
CA PRO A 282 -3.32 2.09 6.42
C PRO A 282 -2.96 3.13 7.49
N MET A 283 -3.86 4.04 7.88
CA MET A 283 -3.63 4.94 9.01
C MET A 283 -3.47 4.18 10.33
N ARG A 284 -4.32 3.17 10.59
CA ARG A 284 -4.21 2.33 11.79
C ARG A 284 -2.87 1.59 11.90
N LEU A 285 -2.31 1.17 10.76
CA LEU A 285 -1.04 0.45 10.72
C LEU A 285 0.18 1.38 10.80
N TYR A 286 0.15 2.51 10.09
CA TYR A 286 1.37 3.29 9.84
C TYR A 286 1.39 4.66 10.52
N TRP A 287 0.23 5.20 10.92
CA TRP A 287 0.09 6.45 11.68
C TRP A 287 -0.89 6.29 12.86
N PRO A 288 -0.72 5.27 13.74
CA PRO A 288 -1.64 5.03 14.85
C PRO A 288 -1.73 6.20 15.84
N GLU A 289 -0.71 7.07 15.85
CA GLU A 289 -0.67 8.28 16.67
C GLU A 289 -1.58 9.41 16.16
N GLU A 290 -1.97 9.37 14.88
CA GLU A 290 -2.84 10.40 14.32
C GLU A 290 -4.32 10.03 14.56
N PRO A 291 -5.12 10.94 15.12
CA PRO A 291 -6.54 10.68 15.34
C PRO A 291 -7.24 10.46 13.99
N ALA A 292 -8.07 9.41 13.90
CA ALA A 292 -8.91 9.19 12.73
C ALA A 292 -9.72 10.48 12.44
N ALA A 293 -9.53 11.05 11.24
CA ALA A 293 -10.19 12.29 10.86
C ALA A 293 -11.70 12.14 11.06
N LYS A 294 -12.27 12.93 11.98
CA LYS A 294 -13.72 13.00 12.20
C LYS A 294 -14.32 13.46 10.87
N HIS A 295 -15.01 12.54 10.18
CA HIS A 295 -15.78 12.90 9.00
C HIS A 295 -16.89 13.84 9.45
N THR A 296 -16.67 15.15 9.33
CA THR A 296 -17.74 16.13 9.41
C THR A 296 -18.72 15.79 8.31
N ARG A 297 -19.89 15.26 8.67
CA ARG A 297 -21.03 15.18 7.76
C ARG A 297 -21.24 16.59 7.21
N GLY A 298 -20.92 16.79 5.95
CA GLY A 298 -21.24 18.03 5.24
C GLY A 298 -22.74 18.28 5.38
N ALA A 299 -23.09 19.44 5.89
CA ALA A 299 -24.45 19.91 5.97
C ALA A 299 -25.07 19.86 4.56
N ALA A 300 -26.13 19.07 4.40
CA ALA A 300 -27.03 19.23 3.28
C ALA A 300 -27.72 20.59 3.43
N HIS A 301 -27.29 21.60 2.67
CA HIS A 301 -28.13 22.76 2.42
C HIS A 301 -29.26 22.30 1.51
N CYS A 302 -30.39 21.97 2.12
CA CYS A 302 -31.67 21.87 1.42
C CYS A 302 -32.02 23.24 0.85
N LEU A 303 -32.08 23.30 -0.48
CA LEU A 303 -32.84 24.29 -1.22
C LEU A 303 -34.30 24.23 -0.74
N GLY A 304 -34.77 25.30 -0.12
CA GLY A 304 -36.18 25.53 0.18
C GLY A 304 -36.73 26.51 -0.85
N ASP A 305 -37.49 25.97 -1.81
CA ASP A 305 -38.37 26.72 -2.69
C ASP A 305 -39.42 27.51 -1.86
N HIS A 306 -39.52 28.82 -2.09
CA HIS A 306 -40.64 29.64 -1.64
C HIS A 306 -41.47 30.08 -2.84
N PRO A 307 -42.80 29.80 -2.88
CA PRO A 307 -43.67 30.26 -3.95
C PRO A 307 -44.23 31.65 -3.65
N PHE A 308 -44.52 32.36 -4.75
CA PHE A 308 -45.30 33.59 -4.89
C PHE A 308 -46.37 33.87 -3.82
N ALA A 309 -46.37 35.11 -3.29
CA ALA A 309 -47.59 35.80 -2.87
C ALA A 309 -47.48 37.30 -3.18
N LYS A 310 -48.62 37.85 -3.63
CA LYS A 310 -48.87 39.17 -4.20
C LYS A 310 -49.42 40.15 -3.15
N ASP A 311 -49.11 41.43 -3.38
CA ASP A 311 -49.88 42.67 -3.19
C ASP A 311 -50.30 43.19 -1.78
N LEU A 312 -50.31 44.55 -1.70
CA LEU A 312 -50.94 45.50 -0.75
C LEU A 312 -50.12 45.82 0.52
N ASP A 313 -49.87 47.06 0.98
CA ASP A 313 -50.41 48.41 0.69
C ASP A 313 -49.36 49.48 1.11
N LEU A 314 -49.30 50.60 0.38
CA LEU A 314 -48.63 51.85 0.78
C LEU A 314 -49.70 52.86 1.26
N PRO A 315 -49.46 53.64 2.33
CA PRO A 315 -50.24 54.84 2.59
C PRO A 315 -49.51 56.12 2.16
N ASP A 316 -50.28 56.97 1.48
CA ASP A 316 -49.99 58.34 1.06
C ASP A 316 -49.61 59.30 2.21
N GLY A 317 -48.80 60.32 1.89
CA GLY A 317 -48.61 61.49 2.75
C GLY A 317 -47.51 62.47 2.33
N LEU A 318 -47.78 63.31 1.31
CA LEU A 318 -47.16 64.64 1.08
C LEU A 318 -47.57 65.63 2.21
N PRO A 319 -46.99 66.86 2.43
CA PRO A 319 -46.49 67.85 1.44
C PRO A 319 -45.32 68.75 1.97
N PRO A 320 -45.14 70.05 1.58
CA PRO A 320 -44.59 70.57 0.32
C PRO A 320 -43.40 71.56 0.49
N GLU A 321 -42.49 71.62 -0.49
CA GLU A 321 -42.00 72.81 -1.24
C GLU A 321 -40.91 72.39 -2.23
#